data_AF-A0A151QRN7-F1
#
_entry.id   AF-A0A151QRN7-F1
#
_cell.length_a   1.000
_cell.length_b   1.000
_cell.length_c   1.000
_cell.angle_alpha   90.00
_cell.angle_beta   90.00
_cell.angle_gamma   90.00
#
_symmetry.space_group_name_H-M   'P 1'
#
loop_
_entity.id
_entity.type
_entity.pdbx_description
1 polymer ?
#
loop_
_entity_poly.entity_id
_entity_poly.type
_entity_poly.pdbx_seq_one_letter_code
_entity_poly.pdbx_strand_id
1 'polypeptide(L)' 'MKLHAKNVLYSSKSYRNLLSFKDVHLNGYYIETDNEKNVEYLYITKLYLNKKQVLEKLLTFSYGLYRTYINRLKHILL' A
#
# COMPACT_ATOMS: atom_id res chain seq x y z
N MET A 1 -1.98 -6.47 5.45
CA MET A 1 -2.60 -5.16 5.81
C MET A 1 -4.06 -5.14 5.34
N LYS A 2 -4.97 -4.39 5.99
CA LYS A 2 -6.33 -4.14 5.46
C LYS A 2 -6.49 -2.65 5.19
N LEU A 3 -6.86 -2.29 3.96
CA LEU A 3 -7.09 -0.92 3.51
C LEU A 3 -8.57 -0.70 3.19
N HIS A 4 -9.11 0.39 3.72
CA HIS A 4 -10.41 0.94 3.38
C HIS A 4 -10.19 2.14 2.47
N ALA A 5 -10.53 1.99 1.18
CA ALA A 5 -10.31 3.04 0.21
C ALA A 5 -11.66 3.49 -0.37
N LYS A 6 -12.04 4.74 -0.08
CA LYS A 6 -13.36 5.30 -0.42
C LYS A 6 -13.40 5.87 -1.84
N ASN A 7 -12.28 6.45 -2.29
CA ASN A 7 -12.18 7.16 -3.57
C ASN A 7 -11.06 6.58 -4.45
N VAL A 8 -11.04 5.26 -4.60
CA VAL A 8 -10.07 4.61 -5.50
C VAL A 8 -10.45 4.94 -6.94
N LEU A 9 -9.49 5.50 -7.69
CA LEU A 9 -9.63 5.64 -9.13
C LEU A 9 -9.53 4.25 -9.76
N TYR A 10 -10.68 3.68 -10.10
CA TYR A 10 -10.75 2.45 -10.88
C TYR A 10 -10.49 2.78 -12.35
N SER A 11 -9.36 2.33 -12.89
CA SER A 11 -9.19 2.29 -14.34
C SER A 11 -9.90 1.05 -14.88
N SER A 12 -10.95 1.23 -15.68
CA SER A 12 -11.74 0.12 -16.25
C SER A 12 -10.93 -0.85 -17.10
N LYS A 13 -9.75 -0.43 -17.58
CA LYS A 13 -8.80 -1.26 -18.35
C LYS A 13 -7.71 -1.92 -17.50
N SER A 14 -7.67 -1.64 -16.20
CA SER A 14 -6.65 -2.15 -15.29
C SER A 14 -7.30 -3.00 -14.20
N TYR A 15 -6.82 -4.22 -14.02
CA TYR A 15 -7.11 -5.01 -12.82
C TYR A 15 -6.45 -4.46 -11.55
N ARG A 16 -5.70 -3.36 -11.67
CA ARG A 16 -4.92 -2.73 -10.60
C ARG A 16 -5.46 -1.34 -10.31
N ASN A 17 -5.62 -1.06 -9.02
CA ASN A 17 -6.01 0.22 -8.51
C ASN A 17 -4.78 1.05 -8.13
N LEU A 18 -4.80 2.35 -8.41
CA LEU A 18 -3.83 3.28 -7.87
C LEU A 18 -4.29 3.74 -6.49
N LEU A 19 -3.43 3.60 -5.48
CA LEU A 19 -3.67 4.11 -4.13
C LEU A 19 -2.92 5.42 -3.98
N SER A 20 -3.62 6.47 -3.55
CA SER A 20 -2.95 7.72 -3.20
C SER A 20 -2.30 7.60 -1.82
N PHE A 21 -1.25 8.39 -1.56
CA PHE A 21 -0.68 8.50 -0.21
C PHE A 21 -1.73 8.92 0.83
N LYS A 22 -2.69 9.75 0.42
CA LYS A 22 -3.81 10.17 1.28
C LYS A 22 -4.66 8.99 1.72
N ASP A 23 -4.96 8.05 0.83
CA ASP A 23 -5.72 6.84 1.18
C ASP A 23 -4.96 5.98 2.20
N VAL A 24 -3.64 5.86 2.05
CA VAL A 24 -2.81 5.07 2.97
C VAL A 24 -2.74 5.71 4.36
N HIS A 25 -2.55 7.03 4.44
CA HIS A 25 -2.57 7.77 5.71
C HIS A 25 -3.94 7.75 6.40
N LEU A 26 -5.04 7.86 5.65
CA LEU A 26 -6.39 7.76 6.21
C LEU A 26 -6.67 6.39 6.85
N ASN A 27 -5.91 5.36 6.47
CA ASN A 27 -5.97 4.03 7.09
C ASN A 27 -5.02 3.85 8.29
N GLY A 28 -4.34 4.92 8.72
CA GLY A 28 -3.40 4.88 9.85
C GLY A 28 -2.07 4.21 9.53
N TYR A 29 -1.72 4.12 8.25
CA TYR A 29 -0.44 3.60 7.79
C TYR A 29 0.44 4.75 7.26
N TYR A 30 1.73 4.49 7.14
CA TYR A 30 2.73 5.40 6.62
C TYR A 30 3.50 4.73 5.49
N ILE A 31 4.02 5.54 4.58
CA ILE A 31 4.83 5.08 3.46
C ILE A 31 6.22 5.67 3.61
N GLU A 32 7.22 4.80 3.49
CA GLU A 32 8.63 5.16 3.53
C GLU A 32 9.36 4.45 2.38
N THR A 33 10.39 5.07 1.82
CA THR A 33 11.31 4.41 0.89
C THR A 33 12.67 4.25 1.57
N ASP A 34 13.31 3.11 1.35
CA ASP A 34 14.68 2.87 1.81
C ASP A 34 15.42 1.93 0.85
N ASN A 35 16.75 1.96 0.90
CA ASN A 35 17.63 1.14 0.07
C ASN A 35 18.28 0.05 0.91
N GLU A 36 17.97 -1.21 0.60
CA GLU A 36 18.66 -2.35 1.18
C GLU A 36 19.54 -3.01 0.13
N LYS A 37 20.87 -3.02 0.35
CA LYS A 37 21.84 -3.64 -0.57
C LYS A 37 21.72 -3.12 -2.02
N ASN A 38 21.56 -1.80 -2.18
CA ASN A 38 21.36 -1.11 -3.46
C ASN A 38 20.04 -1.46 -4.18
N VAL A 39 19.07 -2.01 -3.46
CA VAL A 39 17.73 -2.26 -3.96
C VAL A 39 16.75 -1.36 -3.20
N GLU A 40 16.02 -0.53 -3.94
CA GLU A 40 15.00 0.34 -3.37
C GLU A 40 13.74 -0.45 -3.04
N TYR A 41 13.17 -0.15 -1.87
CA TYR A 41 11.92 -0.72 -1.38
C TYR A 41 10.99 0.38 -0.89
N LEU A 42 9.69 0.16 -1.09
CA LEU A 42 8.62 0.88 -0.40
C LEU A 42 8.18 0.07 0.81
N TYR A 43 8.20 0.69 1.97
CA TYR A 43 7.70 0.13 3.22
C TYR A 43 6.35 0.75 3.53
N ILE A 44 5.38 -0.10 3.84
CA ILE A 44 4.15 0.33 4.49
C ILE A 44 4.31 0.03 5.97
N THR A 45 4.27 1.08 6.78
CA THR A 45 4.54 1.00 8.22
C THR A 45 3.33 1.45 9.03
N LYS A 46 3.30 1.02 10.29
CA LYS A 46 2.35 1.51 11.29
C LYS A 46 3.13 1.86 12.56
N LEU A 47 2.73 2.95 13.20
CA LEU A 47 3.24 3.31 14.51
C LEU A 47 2.37 2.67 15.59
N TYR A 48 2.99 1.91 16.49
CA TYR A 48 2.35 1.37 17.68
C TYR A 48 3.22 1.70 18.90
N LEU A 49 2.68 2.47 19.85
CA LEU A 49 3.41 2.94 21.04
C LEU A 49 4.78 3.56 20.67
N ASN A 50 4.80 4.44 19.66
CA ASN A 50 6.00 5.08 19.08
C ASN A 50 7.05 4.11 18.49
N LYS A 51 6.72 2.82 18.36
CA LYS A 51 7.55 1.85 17.65
C LYS A 51 7.03 1.68 16.23
N LYS A 52 7.95 1.78 15.27
CA LYS A 52 7.68 1.52 13.86
C LYS A 52 7.57 0.02 13.63
N GLN A 53 6.45 -0.41 13.08
CA GLN A 53 6.24 -1.78 12.61
C GLN A 53 6.11 -1.77 11.09
N VAL A 54 6.93 -2.58 10.40
CA VAL A 54 6.79 -2.83 8.96
C VAL A 54 5.67 -3.83 8.75
N LEU A 55 4.65 -3.47 7.97
CA LEU A 55 3.52 -4.34 7.64
C LEU A 55 3.68 -4.98 6.26
N GLU A 56 4.17 -4.23 5.29
CA GLU A 56 4.49 -4.70 3.94
C GLU A 56 5.79 -4.05 3.46
N LYS A 57 6.53 -4.80 2.65
CA LYS A 57 7.76 -4.37 1.98
C LYS A 57 7.61 -4.71 0.50
N LEU A 58 7.62 -3.69 -0.36
CA LEU A 58 7.40 -3.82 -1.79
C LEU A 58 8.66 -3.46 -2.54
N LEU A 59 9.11 -4.34 -3.42
CA LEU A 59 10.25 -4.10 -4.29
C LEU A 59 9.92 -3.02 -5.33
N THR A 60 10.84 -2.08 -5.57
CA THR A 60 10.74 -1.11 -6.66
C THR A 60 10.71 -1.83 -8.02
N PHE A 61 9.70 -1.53 -8.83
CA PHE A 61 9.70 -1.83 -10.27
C PHE A 61 10.27 -0.63 -11.04
N SER A 62 10.53 -0.83 -12.35
CA SER A 62 10.89 0.27 -13.25
C SER A 62 9.94 1.46 -13.10
N TYR A 63 10.49 2.67 -13.28
CA TYR A 63 9.76 3.95 -13.17
C TYR A 63 9.23 4.28 -11.77
N GLY A 64 9.81 3.71 -10.70
CA GLY A 64 9.43 4.02 -9.31
C GLY A 64 8.02 3.53 -8.95
N LEU A 65 7.53 2.50 -9.64
CA LEU A 65 6.22 1.91 -9.39
C LEU A 65 6.32 0.74 -8.41
N TYR A 66 5.33 0.62 -7.53
CA TYR A 66 5.26 -0.43 -6.53
C TYR A 66 3.95 -1.21 -6.69
N ARG A 67 4.01 -2.53 -6.52
CA ARG A 67 2.85 -3.40 -6.70
C ARG A 67 2.62 -4.25 -5.45
N THR A 68 1.39 -4.22 -4.95
CA THR A 68 0.89 -5.15 -3.93
C THR A 68 -0.36 -5.88 -4.44
N TYR A 69 -0.76 -6.94 -3.74
CA TYR A 69 -1.95 -7.72 -4.07
C TYR A 69 -3.12 -7.26 -3.21
N ILE A 70 -4.22 -6.85 -3.86
CA ILE A 70 -5.46 -6.54 -3.16
C ILE A 70 -6.31 -7.82 -3.12
N ASN A 71 -6.40 -8.43 -1.95
CA ASN A 71 -7.39 -9.47 -1.71
C ASN A 71 -8.76 -8.80 -1.56
N ARG A 72 -9.62 -8.93 -2.57
CA ARG A 72 -11.03 -8.56 -2.46
C ARG A 72 -11.66 -9.48 -1.40
N LEU A 73 -12.00 -8.92 -0.24
CA LEU A 73 -12.99 -9.57 0.61
C LEU A 73 -14.29 -9.61 -0.20
N LYS A 74 -14.79 -10.81 -0.52
CA LYS A 74 -16.17 -10.97 -0.99
C LYS A 74 -17.05 -10.40 0.12
N HIS A 75 -17.62 -9.23 -0.08
CA HIS A 75 -18.73 -8.80 0.76
C HIS A 75 -19.84 -9.83 0.56
N ILE A 76 -20.17 -10.57 1.62
CA ILE A 76 -21.46 -11.22 1.77
C ILE A 76 -22.48 -10.07 1.78
N LEU A 77 -23.41 -10.11 0.83
CA LEU A 77 -24.60 -9.28 0.81
C LEU A 77 -25.40 -9.57 2.10
N LEU A 78 -25.75 -8.52 2.86
CA LEU A 78 -26.91 -8.52 3.75
C LEU A 78 -28.05 -7.85 2.99
#